data_AF-W7WHM5-F1
#
_entry.id   AF-W7WHM5-F1
#
_cell.length_a   1.000
_cell.length_b   1.000
_cell.length_c   1.000
_cell.angle_alpha   90.00
_cell.angle_beta   90.00
_cell.angle_gamma   90.00
#
_symmetry.space_group_name_H-M   'P 1'
#
loop_
_entity.id
_entity.type
_entity.pdbx_description
1 polymer ?
#
loop_
_entity_poly.entity_id
_entity_poly.type
_entity_poly.pdbx_seq_one_letter_code
_entity_poly.pdbx_strand_id
1 'polypeptide(L)'
;MLAKGPQPLQRAHLRHTLRVAQPARLHLIVLDTSGSMRQRGRLALAKGHATWLIEQAARAGDDVALLCFGGQGVELRLPPGRARAAGGAQVRPLGGGGGTPLTHALAQAEQVLRRAARRNGPAESWLWLLTDGRTLEQPAAPQAAQRIVIVDFDEPARAIGRCAAWAMRWGAEHRRASRPE
;
A
#
# COMPACT_ATOMS: atom_id res chain seq x y z
N MET A 1 38.00 -21.87 -1.28
CA MET A 1 36.89 -22.84 -1.40
C MET A 1 36.78 -23.58 -0.08
N LEU A 2 35.69 -23.40 0.67
CA LEU A 2 35.49 -24.13 1.94
C LEU A 2 35.18 -25.60 1.64
N ALA A 3 36.06 -26.49 2.08
CA ALA A 3 35.91 -27.93 1.95
C ALA A 3 34.65 -28.41 2.70
N LYS A 4 33.70 -28.97 1.96
CA LYS A 4 32.54 -29.68 2.51
C LYS A 4 33.06 -31.04 3.02
N GLY A 5 33.37 -31.14 4.30
CA GLY A 5 33.85 -32.39 4.90
C GLY A 5 32.79 -33.51 4.83
N PRO A 6 33.18 -34.80 4.71
CA PRO A 6 32.28 -35.94 4.51
C PRO A 6 31.51 -36.37 5.77
N GLN A 7 31.59 -35.62 6.86
CA GLN A 7 30.98 -36.03 8.13
C GLN A 7 29.49 -35.71 8.15
N PRO A 8 28.66 -36.65 8.66
CA PRO A 8 27.23 -36.43 8.78
C PRO A 8 26.93 -35.24 9.69
N LEU A 9 25.96 -34.42 9.29
CA LEU A 9 25.52 -33.27 10.07
C LEU A 9 24.98 -33.73 11.42
N GLN A 10 25.62 -33.31 12.51
CA GLN A 10 25.20 -33.62 13.88
C GLN A 10 24.24 -32.54 14.38
N ARG A 11 23.34 -32.89 15.31
CA ARG A 11 22.42 -31.91 15.94
C ARG A 11 23.15 -30.71 16.55
N ALA A 12 24.38 -30.92 17.06
CA ALA A 12 25.23 -29.85 17.60
C ALA A 12 25.72 -28.84 16.54
N HIS A 13 25.66 -29.19 15.25
CA HIS A 13 25.99 -28.27 14.14
C HIS A 13 24.83 -27.35 13.75
N LEU A 14 23.62 -27.58 14.29
CA LEU A 14 22.47 -26.69 14.10
C LEU A 14 22.64 -25.44 14.97
N ARG A 15 23.17 -24.38 14.38
CA ARG A 15 23.11 -23.04 14.96
C ARG A 15 21.75 -22.43 14.65
N HIS A 16 20.80 -22.58 15.57
CA HIS A 16 19.52 -21.89 15.48
C HIS A 16 19.70 -20.42 15.92
N THR A 17 19.96 -19.54 14.96
CA THR A 17 19.85 -18.10 15.21
C THR A 17 18.37 -17.76 15.40
N LEU A 18 17.94 -17.65 16.66
CA LEU A 18 16.69 -16.99 17.02
C LEU A 18 16.81 -15.52 16.62
N ARG A 19 16.48 -15.21 15.37
CA ARG A 19 16.28 -13.83 14.96
C ARG A 19 14.99 -13.41 15.67
N VAL A 20 15.10 -12.60 16.72
CA VAL A 20 13.95 -11.91 17.31
C VAL A 20 13.32 -11.14 16.15
N ALA A 21 12.25 -11.69 15.60
CA ALA A 21 11.57 -11.09 14.47
C ALA A 21 10.91 -9.82 15.01
N GLN A 22 11.41 -8.66 14.60
CA GLN A 22 10.68 -7.43 14.79
C GLN A 22 9.27 -7.61 14.19
N PRO A 23 8.22 -7.08 14.85
CA PRO A 23 6.87 -7.18 14.31
C PRO A 23 6.85 -6.60 12.90
N ALA A 24 6.41 -7.40 11.93
CA ALA A 24 6.36 -7.00 10.53
C ALA A 24 5.42 -5.80 10.37
N ARG A 25 5.89 -4.73 9.73
CA ARG A 25 5.07 -3.55 9.49
C ARG A 25 3.97 -3.89 8.48
N LEU A 26 2.86 -3.19 8.53
CA LEU A 26 1.78 -3.34 7.56
C LEU A 26 1.75 -2.16 6.59
N HIS A 27 1.96 -2.43 5.31
CA HIS A 27 1.76 -1.47 4.22
C HIS A 27 0.35 -1.65 3.62
N LEU A 28 -0.59 -0.78 3.95
CA LEU A 28 -1.90 -0.73 3.31
C LEU A 28 -1.86 0.23 2.11
N ILE A 29 -1.95 -0.31 0.91
CA ILE A 29 -2.00 0.46 -0.33
C ILE A 29 -3.47 0.70 -0.68
N VAL A 30 -3.82 1.97 -0.85
CA VAL A 30 -5.15 2.45 -1.25
C VAL A 30 -5.04 3.05 -2.64
N LEU A 31 -5.48 2.30 -3.65
CA LEU A 31 -5.27 2.61 -5.06
C LEU A 31 -6.55 3.13 -5.73
N ASP A 32 -6.45 4.33 -6.28
CA ASP A 32 -7.50 4.93 -7.08
C ASP A 32 -7.54 4.35 -8.51
N THR A 33 -8.68 3.79 -8.88
CA THR A 33 -8.98 3.21 -10.20
C THR A 33 -10.08 3.97 -10.95
N SER A 34 -10.38 5.20 -10.51
CA SER A 34 -11.36 6.10 -11.09
C SER A 34 -11.10 6.44 -12.57
N GLY A 35 -12.10 7.05 -13.21
CA GLY A 35 -12.00 7.44 -14.62
C GLY A 35 -10.88 8.43 -14.90
N SER A 36 -10.56 9.34 -13.97
CA SER A 36 -9.48 10.30 -14.15
C SER A 36 -8.09 9.66 -14.05
N MET A 37 -7.97 8.61 -13.23
CA MET A 37 -6.77 7.77 -13.16
C MET A 37 -6.58 6.91 -14.42
N ARG A 38 -7.65 6.51 -15.12
CA ARG A 38 -7.52 5.70 -16.35
C ARG A 38 -6.95 6.47 -17.55
N GLN A 39 -6.99 7.80 -17.50
CA GLN A 39 -6.51 8.64 -18.57
C GLN A 39 -4.99 8.83 -18.47
N ARG A 40 -4.34 9.06 -19.63
CA ARG A 40 -2.93 9.47 -19.73
C ARG A 40 -1.94 8.54 -19.00
N GLY A 41 -2.28 7.25 -18.86
CA GLY A 41 -1.40 6.26 -18.24
C GLY A 41 -1.22 6.37 -16.71
N ARG A 42 -1.95 7.24 -16.02
CA ARG A 42 -1.80 7.45 -14.55
C ARG A 42 -2.05 6.16 -13.77
N LEU A 43 -3.11 5.42 -14.10
CA LEU A 43 -3.42 4.14 -13.47
C LEU A 43 -2.35 3.08 -13.77
N ALA A 44 -1.74 3.10 -14.95
CA ALA A 44 -0.63 2.19 -15.26
C ALA A 44 0.59 2.51 -14.38
N LEU A 45 0.93 3.80 -14.24
CA LEU A 45 1.99 4.25 -13.33
C LEU A 45 1.66 3.91 -11.86
N ALA A 46 0.42 4.11 -11.44
CA ALA A 46 -0.04 3.82 -10.07
C ALA A 46 0.01 2.32 -9.74
N LYS A 47 -0.32 1.46 -10.71
CA LYS A 47 -0.11 0.01 -10.57
C LYS A 47 1.37 -0.32 -10.45
N GLY A 48 2.24 0.31 -11.24
CA GLY A 48 3.69 0.15 -11.12
C GLY A 48 4.22 0.52 -9.74
N HIS A 49 3.75 1.64 -9.18
CA HIS A 49 4.04 2.04 -7.79
C HIS A 49 3.54 1.02 -6.77
N ALA A 50 2.30 0.54 -6.91
CA ALA A 50 1.75 -0.45 -6.00
C ALA A 50 2.57 -1.76 -6.03
N THR A 51 2.95 -2.23 -7.22
CA THR A 51 3.83 -3.39 -7.38
C THR A 51 5.18 -3.16 -6.72
N TRP A 52 5.83 -2.01 -6.97
CA TRP A 52 7.10 -1.66 -6.34
C TRP A 52 6.98 -1.64 -4.80
N LEU A 53 5.92 -1.04 -4.23
CA LEU A 53 5.68 -1.03 -2.78
C LEU A 53 5.53 -2.44 -2.21
N ILE A 54 4.77 -3.31 -2.90
CA ILE A 54 4.61 -4.72 -2.52
C ILE A 54 5.97 -5.44 -2.51
N GLU A 55 6.80 -5.22 -3.52
CA GLU A 55 8.13 -5.80 -3.60
C GLU A 55 9.07 -5.29 -2.50
N GLN A 56 9.03 -4.00 -2.19
CA GLN A 56 9.82 -3.43 -1.08
C GLN A 56 9.38 -4.05 0.25
N ALA A 57 8.08 -4.18 0.49
CA ALA A 57 7.56 -4.87 1.68
C ALA A 57 8.01 -6.34 1.72
N ALA A 58 7.99 -7.04 0.58
CA ALA A 58 8.44 -8.43 0.49
C ALA A 58 9.94 -8.59 0.80
N ARG A 59 10.77 -7.64 0.35
CA ARG A 59 12.22 -7.56 0.66
C ARG A 59 12.46 -7.28 2.14
N ALA A 60 11.71 -6.35 2.72
CA ALA A 60 11.81 -6.00 4.14
C ALA A 60 11.26 -7.10 5.08
N GLY A 61 10.46 -8.03 4.55
CA GLY A 61 9.73 -8.98 5.37
C GLY A 61 8.60 -8.29 6.14
N ASP A 62 7.91 -7.37 5.47
CA ASP A 62 6.73 -6.67 5.96
C ASP A 62 5.44 -7.31 5.39
N ASP A 63 4.31 -7.01 6.02
CA ASP A 63 2.98 -7.37 5.54
C ASP A 63 2.44 -6.29 4.60
N VAL A 64 1.56 -6.69 3.68
CA VAL A 64 0.92 -5.79 2.71
C VAL A 64 -0.58 -6.07 2.63
N ALA A 65 -1.34 -5.04 2.31
CA ALA A 65 -2.73 -5.10 1.91
C ALA A 65 -2.98 -4.15 0.74
N LEU A 66 -3.94 -4.47 -0.11
CA LEU A 66 -4.29 -3.65 -1.27
C LEU A 66 -5.79 -3.45 -1.32
N LEU A 67 -6.21 -2.20 -1.24
CA LEU A 67 -7.57 -1.74 -1.37
C LEU A 67 -7.67 -0.88 -2.63
N CYS A 68 -8.54 -1.25 -3.54
CA CYS A 68 -8.82 -0.49 -4.75
C CYS A 68 -10.16 0.20 -4.61
N PHE A 69 -10.27 1.43 -5.10
CA PHE A 69 -11.54 2.14 -5.14
C PHE A 69 -11.72 2.83 -6.50
N GLY A 70 -12.95 3.10 -6.88
CA GLY A 70 -13.29 3.68 -8.18
C GLY A 70 -14.80 3.76 -8.36
N GLY A 71 -15.27 4.15 -9.55
CA GLY A 71 -16.67 4.45 -9.83
C GLY A 71 -17.71 3.34 -9.65
N GLN A 72 -17.41 2.24 -8.95
CA GLN A 72 -18.36 1.19 -8.53
C GLN A 72 -18.24 0.85 -7.02
N GLY A 73 -17.37 1.52 -6.26
CA GLY A 73 -17.19 1.27 -4.84
C GLY A 73 -15.74 1.00 -4.44
N VAL A 74 -15.58 0.17 -3.42
CA VAL A 74 -14.31 -0.15 -2.77
C VAL A 74 -14.14 -1.67 -2.69
N GLU A 75 -12.98 -2.18 -3.08
CA GLU A 75 -12.66 -3.60 -3.08
C GLU A 75 -11.33 -3.86 -2.36
N LEU A 76 -11.33 -4.75 -1.36
CA LEU A 76 -10.09 -5.24 -0.74
C LEU A 76 -9.52 -6.38 -1.60
N ARG A 77 -8.60 -6.03 -2.50
CA ARG A 77 -7.97 -6.97 -3.45
C ARG A 77 -6.99 -7.92 -2.79
N LEU A 78 -6.22 -7.42 -1.83
CA LEU A 78 -5.30 -8.23 -1.03
C LEU A 78 -5.58 -7.98 0.45
N PRO A 79 -6.01 -9.00 1.21
CA PRO A 79 -6.11 -8.86 2.65
C PRO A 79 -4.72 -8.71 3.28
N PRO A 80 -4.62 -8.12 4.49
CA PRO A 80 -3.34 -8.01 5.21
C PRO A 80 -2.65 -9.36 5.39
N GLY A 81 -1.41 -9.46 4.93
CA GLY A 81 -0.55 -10.62 5.13
C GLY A 81 0.81 -10.46 4.48
N ARG A 82 1.65 -11.50 4.55
CA ARG A 82 3.03 -11.46 4.07
C ARG A 82 3.11 -11.10 2.60
N ALA A 83 3.89 -10.08 2.26
CA ALA A 83 4.02 -9.58 0.88
C ALA A 83 4.56 -10.62 -0.12
N ARG A 84 5.23 -11.69 0.35
CA ARG A 84 5.65 -12.83 -0.50
C ARG A 84 4.49 -13.60 -1.11
N ALA A 85 3.30 -13.56 -0.49
CA ALA A 85 2.08 -14.17 -1.02
C ALA A 85 1.36 -13.27 -2.05
N ALA A 86 1.84 -12.04 -2.29
CA ALA A 86 1.17 -11.05 -3.12
C ALA A 86 1.43 -11.21 -4.64
N GLY A 87 2.17 -12.25 -5.06
CA GLY A 87 2.60 -12.51 -6.45
C GLY A 87 1.50 -12.69 -7.51
N GLY A 88 0.24 -12.38 -7.20
CA GLY A 88 -0.91 -12.51 -8.10
C GLY A 88 -1.89 -11.35 -8.06
N ALA A 89 -1.55 -10.21 -7.45
CA ALA A 89 -2.45 -9.06 -7.31
C ALA A 89 -2.67 -8.31 -8.62
N GLN A 90 -3.27 -8.95 -9.63
CA GLN A 90 -3.68 -8.26 -10.84
C GLN A 90 -4.73 -7.21 -10.48
N VAL A 91 -4.32 -5.95 -10.52
CA VAL A 91 -5.23 -4.81 -10.37
C VAL A 91 -5.95 -4.65 -11.70
N ARG A 92 -7.20 -5.12 -11.75
CA ARG A 92 -8.10 -4.78 -12.86
C ARG A 92 -8.84 -3.48 -12.49
N PRO A 93 -9.07 -2.56 -13.45
CA PRO A 93 -9.91 -1.41 -13.19
C PRO A 93 -11.30 -1.90 -12.76
N LEU A 94 -11.88 -1.28 -11.72
CA LEU A 94 -13.30 -1.47 -11.43
C LEU A 94 -14.14 -0.91 -12.60
N GLY A 95 -15.38 -1.33 -12.83
CA GLY A 95 -16.24 -0.76 -13.88
C GLY A 95 -16.39 0.78 -13.80
N GLY A 96 -16.94 1.42 -14.82
CA GLY A 96 -17.18 2.88 -14.85
C GLY A 96 -18.63 3.24 -14.54
N GLY A 97 -18.87 4.24 -13.69
CA GLY A 97 -20.18 4.85 -13.49
C GLY A 97 -20.41 5.42 -12.09
N GLY A 98 -19.94 6.64 -11.81
CA GLY A 98 -20.17 7.33 -10.53
C GLY A 98 -18.93 7.99 -9.95
N GLY A 99 -19.13 8.97 -9.06
CA GLY A 99 -18.07 9.64 -8.30
C GLY A 99 -17.19 8.65 -7.54
N THR A 100 -15.95 9.05 -7.26
CA THR A 100 -14.96 8.17 -6.62
C THR A 100 -15.10 8.29 -5.11
N PRO A 101 -15.60 7.26 -4.39
CA PRO A 101 -16.00 7.38 -2.98
C PRO A 101 -14.77 7.27 -2.06
N LEU A 102 -13.87 8.25 -2.14
CA LEU A 102 -12.61 8.27 -1.41
C LEU A 102 -12.85 8.19 0.11
N THR A 103 -13.89 8.86 0.61
CA THR A 103 -14.27 8.80 2.04
C THR A 103 -14.61 7.38 2.47
N HIS A 104 -15.37 6.65 1.64
CA HIS A 104 -15.68 5.23 1.91
C HIS A 104 -14.41 4.37 1.85
N ALA A 105 -13.53 4.62 0.87
CA ALA A 105 -12.26 3.89 0.75
C ALA A 105 -11.38 4.05 1.99
N LEU A 106 -11.26 5.26 2.51
CA LEU A 106 -10.50 5.55 3.72
C LEU A 106 -11.17 5.01 4.99
N ALA A 107 -12.51 5.03 5.07
CA ALA A 107 -13.23 4.38 6.16
C ALA A 107 -12.99 2.86 6.18
N GLN A 108 -12.99 2.21 5.01
CA GLN A 108 -12.65 0.79 4.93
C GLN A 108 -11.18 0.52 5.24
N ALA A 109 -10.27 1.41 4.82
CA ALA A 109 -8.86 1.35 5.17
C ALA A 109 -8.64 1.40 6.70
N GLU A 110 -9.32 2.32 7.38
CA GLU A 110 -9.33 2.41 8.85
C GLU A 110 -9.74 1.08 9.50
N GLN A 111 -10.81 0.44 9.01
CA GLN A 111 -11.26 -0.85 9.52
C GLN A 111 -10.24 -1.97 9.29
N VAL A 112 -9.60 -1.99 8.12
CA VAL A 112 -8.55 -2.97 7.81
C VAL A 112 -7.37 -2.82 8.76
N LEU A 113 -6.90 -1.59 8.98
CA LEU A 113 -5.80 -1.30 9.89
C LEU A 113 -6.13 -1.68 11.35
N ARG A 114 -7.29 -1.28 11.86
CA ARG A 114 -7.74 -1.64 13.22
C ARG A 114 -7.88 -3.16 13.41
N ARG A 115 -8.37 -3.87 12.39
CA ARG A 115 -8.48 -5.34 12.43
C ARG A 115 -7.10 -5.99 12.42
N ALA A 116 -6.15 -5.50 11.64
CA ALA A 116 -4.79 -6.02 11.62
C ALA A 116 -4.07 -5.80 12.96
N ALA A 117 -4.17 -4.60 13.53
CA ALA A 117 -3.59 -4.28 14.84
C ALA A 117 -4.12 -5.18 15.96
N ARG A 118 -5.43 -5.49 15.94
CA ARG A 118 -6.04 -6.41 16.91
C ARG A 118 -5.56 -7.86 16.78
N ARG A 119 -5.30 -8.35 15.56
CA ARG A 119 -4.91 -9.74 15.30
C ARG A 119 -3.41 -9.99 15.48
N ASN A 120 -2.59 -9.07 14.99
CA ASN A 120 -1.14 -9.28 14.86
C ASN A 120 -0.34 -8.50 15.92
N GLY A 121 -1.01 -7.76 16.80
CA GLY A 121 -0.38 -6.88 17.79
C GLY A 121 -0.01 -5.50 17.21
N PRO A 122 0.60 -4.63 18.03
CA PRO A 122 0.99 -3.28 17.62
C PRO A 122 2.18 -3.34 16.64
N ALA A 123 1.90 -3.56 15.37
CA ALA A 123 2.84 -3.35 14.28
C ALA A 123 2.75 -1.92 13.75
N GLU A 124 3.87 -1.38 13.24
CA GLU A 124 3.86 -0.11 12.55
C GLU A 124 2.95 -0.19 11.31
N SER A 125 1.99 0.72 11.18
CA SER A 125 0.98 0.73 10.11
C SER A 125 1.17 1.93 9.19
N TRP A 126 1.41 1.66 7.91
CA TRP A 126 1.59 2.65 6.86
C TRP A 126 0.42 2.62 5.89
N LEU A 127 -0.14 3.77 5.56
CA LEU A 127 -1.14 3.93 4.52
C LEU A 127 -0.56 4.68 3.33
N TRP A 128 -0.68 4.09 2.14
CA TRP A 128 -0.23 4.66 0.88
C TRP A 128 -1.45 4.99 0.03
N LEU A 129 -1.82 6.26 -0.09
CA LEU A 129 -2.91 6.70 -0.95
C LEU A 129 -2.36 7.08 -2.32
N LEU A 130 -2.74 6.33 -3.36
CA LEU A 130 -2.32 6.55 -4.74
C LEU A 130 -3.50 7.13 -5.54
N THR A 131 -3.50 8.43 -5.80
CA THR A 131 -4.61 9.14 -6.47
C THR A 131 -4.13 10.40 -7.19
N ASP A 132 -4.92 10.89 -8.15
CA ASP A 132 -4.77 12.22 -8.76
C ASP A 132 -5.59 13.31 -8.04
N GLY A 133 -6.29 12.94 -6.97
CA GLY A 133 -7.03 13.87 -6.12
C GLY A 133 -8.23 14.51 -6.81
N ARG A 134 -8.73 13.99 -7.94
CA ARG A 134 -9.81 14.59 -8.73
C ARG A 134 -11.23 14.32 -8.19
N THR A 135 -11.39 14.24 -6.87
CA THR A 135 -12.69 14.17 -6.16
C THR A 135 -12.95 15.41 -5.31
N LEU A 136 -14.19 15.89 -5.27
CA LEU A 136 -14.59 17.04 -4.43
C LEU A 136 -14.75 16.69 -2.95
N GLU A 137 -14.64 15.40 -2.61
CA GLU A 137 -14.72 14.94 -1.23
C GLU A 137 -13.62 15.53 -0.35
N GLN A 138 -13.94 15.69 0.93
CA GLN A 138 -13.00 16.11 1.95
C GLN A 138 -12.87 15.01 3.01
N PRO A 139 -12.08 13.97 2.74
CA PRO A 139 -11.95 12.87 3.67
C PRO A 139 -11.10 13.25 4.88
N ALA A 140 -11.40 12.59 6.00
CA ALA A 140 -10.55 12.60 7.18
C ALA A 140 -9.39 11.60 7.02
N ALA A 141 -8.27 11.88 7.71
CA ALA A 141 -7.15 10.96 7.77
C ALA A 141 -7.54 9.69 8.55
N PRO A 142 -7.17 8.49 8.07
CA PRO A 142 -7.29 7.26 8.84
C PRO A 142 -6.41 7.32 10.10
N GLN A 143 -7.04 7.27 11.28
CA GLN A 143 -6.38 7.41 12.58
C GLN A 143 -5.57 6.17 12.96
N ALA A 144 -5.93 4.99 12.45
CA ALA A 144 -5.22 3.74 12.72
C ALA A 144 -3.91 3.62 11.92
N ALA A 145 -3.63 4.55 11.00
CA ALA A 145 -2.37 4.64 10.29
C ALA A 145 -1.38 5.49 11.11
N GLN A 146 -0.23 4.92 11.45
CA GLN A 146 0.85 5.65 12.11
C GLN A 146 1.61 6.55 11.14
N ARG A 147 1.67 6.15 9.87
CA ARG A 147 2.28 6.91 8.78
C ARG A 147 1.33 6.93 7.59
N ILE A 148 1.15 8.10 6.99
CA ILE A 148 0.34 8.28 5.77
C ILE A 148 1.23 8.91 4.72
N VAL A 149 1.23 8.31 3.53
CA VAL A 149 1.91 8.83 2.35
C VAL A 149 0.89 8.98 1.22
N ILE A 150 0.76 10.17 0.67
CA ILE A 150 -0.06 10.45 -0.52
C ILE A 150 0.87 10.51 -1.72
N VAL A 151 0.74 9.53 -2.61
CA VAL A 151 1.42 9.50 -3.90
C VAL A 151 0.49 10.14 -4.94
N ASP A 152 0.90 11.31 -5.39
CA ASP A 152 0.14 12.21 -6.22
C ASP A 152 0.44 12.01 -7.71
N PHE A 153 -0.57 11.55 -8.44
CA PHE A 153 -0.54 11.30 -9.89
C PHE A 153 -1.09 12.49 -10.70
N ASP A 154 -1.37 13.62 -10.07
CA ASP A 154 -1.85 14.81 -10.75
C ASP A 154 -0.73 15.47 -11.57
N GLU A 155 -1.03 15.84 -12.81
CA GLU A 155 -0.02 16.38 -13.72
C GLU A 155 0.30 17.84 -13.38
N PRO A 156 1.59 18.25 -13.33
CA PRO A 156 1.98 19.61 -13.00
C PRO A 156 1.31 20.68 -13.86
N ALA A 157 1.16 20.41 -15.17
CA ALA A 157 0.58 21.35 -16.12
C ALA A 157 -0.90 21.68 -15.87
N ARG A 158 -1.61 20.87 -15.06
CA ARG A 158 -3.04 21.03 -14.74
C ARG A 158 -3.35 20.60 -13.30
N ALA A 159 -2.44 20.95 -12.38
CA ALA A 159 -2.53 20.50 -11.01
C ALA A 159 -3.71 21.18 -10.28
N ILE A 160 -4.58 20.38 -9.70
CA ILE A 160 -5.66 20.83 -8.80
C ILE A 160 -5.09 21.07 -7.39
N GLY A 161 -3.97 20.43 -7.03
CA GLY A 161 -3.28 20.65 -5.76
C GLY A 161 -3.96 19.99 -4.55
N ARG A 162 -5.02 19.21 -4.77
CA ARG A 162 -5.84 18.64 -3.68
C ARG A 162 -5.08 17.60 -2.85
N CYS A 163 -4.24 16.77 -3.49
CA CYS A 163 -3.38 15.81 -2.79
C CYS A 163 -2.44 16.51 -1.80
N ALA A 164 -1.82 17.62 -2.19
CA ALA A 164 -0.95 18.41 -1.32
C ALA A 164 -1.74 19.04 -0.16
N ALA A 165 -2.94 19.57 -0.42
CA ALA A 165 -3.80 20.13 0.62
C ALA A 165 -4.24 19.08 1.65
N TRP A 166 -4.61 17.87 1.21
CA TRP A 166 -4.90 16.76 2.12
C TRP A 166 -3.67 16.36 2.92
N ALA A 167 -2.50 16.25 2.29
CA ALA A 167 -1.28 15.87 2.97
C ALA A 167 -0.94 16.85 4.10
N MET A 168 -1.02 18.16 3.82
CA MET A 168 -0.82 19.21 4.81
C MET A 168 -1.81 19.08 5.99
N ARG A 169 -3.11 18.92 5.68
CA ARG A 169 -4.15 18.81 6.72
C ARG A 169 -4.04 17.54 7.56
N TRP A 170 -3.56 16.45 6.96
CA TRP A 170 -3.41 15.16 7.63
C TRP A 170 -2.06 15.00 8.34
N GLY A 171 -1.12 15.95 8.17
CA GLY A 171 0.28 15.74 8.57
C GLY A 171 0.93 14.57 7.84
N ALA A 172 0.46 14.26 6.63
CA ALA A 172 0.92 13.16 5.81
C ALA A 172 2.08 13.59 4.90
N GLU A 173 2.89 12.61 4.48
CA GLU A 173 3.92 12.84 3.49
C GLU A 173 3.29 12.95 2.09
N HIS A 174 3.67 13.99 1.33
CA HIS A 174 3.26 14.16 -0.07
C HIS A 174 4.42 13.80 -0.99
N ARG A 175 4.19 12.87 -1.92
CA ARG A 175 5.15 12.48 -2.95
C ARG A 175 4.51 12.61 -4.31
N ARG A 176 5.22 13.17 -5.27
CA ARG A 176 4.79 13.16 -6.67
C ARG A 176 5.10 11.80 -7.27
N ALA A 177 4.21 11.29 -8.12
CA ALA A 177 4.45 10.04 -8.83
C ALA A 177 5.59 10.22 -9.85
N SER A 178 6.77 9.70 -9.52
CA SER A 178 7.87 9.45 -10.47
C SER A 178 7.82 8.01 -10.96
N ARG A 179 8.55 7.63 -12.01
CA ARG A 179 8.77 6.18 -12.21
C ARG A 179 9.65 5.69 -11.04
N PRO A 180 9.28 4.62 -10.34
CA PRO A 180 10.18 4.01 -9.36
C PRO A 180 11.41 3.49 -10.12
N GLU A 181 12.60 3.88 -9.66
CA GLU A 181 13.89 3.33 -10.12
C GLU A 181 14.15 1.93 -9.55
#